data_AF-A0A1L9PSH5-F1
#
_entry.id   AF-A0A1L9PSH5-F1
#
_cell.length_a   1.000
_cell.length_b   1.000
_cell.length_c   1.000
_cell.angle_alpha   90.00
_cell.angle_beta   90.00
_cell.angle_gamma   90.00
#
_symmetry.space_group_name_H-M   'P 1'
#
loop_
_entity.id
_entity.type
_entity.pdbx_description
1 polymer ?
#
loop_
_entity_poly.entity_id
_entity_poly.type
_entity_poly.pdbx_seq_one_letter_code
_entity_poly.pdbx_strand_id
1 'polypeptide(L)'
;MSNATNPRVQDNITGVYQFIAPLGSGHVALVHLEDLGLYARWIFDHPKESNGLNLEVATEHVNWTALARLFTEVTGRPAEYVDVSAEAYFDNHYPAGRKAVDRKIGTVVDKKDPMLQTWRQNFGGFWNMWKATMGPTSGNITRDYAFLDSILPQRVRTAEEWIRKVGYEGEPRRLLKDWADGGIAVSGPTADVKL
;
A
#
# COMPACT_ATOMS: atom_id res chain seq x y z
N MET A 1 -1.74 -3.06 5.61
CA MET A 1 -1.52 -2.19 4.44
C MET A 1 -0.25 -1.38 4.64
N SER A 2 0.55 -1.20 3.59
CA SER A 2 1.87 -0.54 3.63
C SER A 2 1.76 0.98 3.45
N ASN A 3 2.81 1.74 3.78
CA ASN A 3 2.89 3.21 3.63
C ASN A 3 2.55 3.75 2.23
N ALA A 4 2.53 2.90 1.19
CA ALA A 4 2.05 3.29 -0.13
C ALA A 4 0.57 3.74 -0.15
N THR A 5 -0.18 3.40 0.91
CA THR A 5 -1.63 3.61 1.07
C THR A 5 -2.01 4.71 2.06
N ASN A 6 -1.02 5.33 2.71
CA ASN A 6 -1.31 6.37 3.69
C ASN A 6 -1.78 7.66 3.02
N PRO A 7 -2.70 8.44 3.63
CA PRO A 7 -2.91 9.81 3.22
C PRO A 7 -1.57 10.52 3.39
N ARG A 8 -1.16 11.18 2.32
CA ARG A 8 0.23 11.59 2.13
C ARG A 8 0.51 12.92 2.80
N VAL A 9 -0.51 13.75 3.00
CA VAL A 9 -0.42 15.08 3.62
C VAL A 9 -1.78 15.41 4.23
N GLN A 10 -1.81 15.85 5.49
CA GLN A 10 -2.91 16.71 5.94
C GLN A 10 -2.57 18.11 5.45
N ASP A 11 -3.42 18.70 4.61
CA ASP A 11 -3.25 20.10 4.25
C ASP A 11 -3.42 20.95 5.51
N ASN A 12 -2.32 21.57 5.96
CA ASN A 12 -2.29 22.35 7.20
C ASN A 12 -3.17 23.60 7.17
N ILE A 13 -3.67 24.00 5.99
CA ILE A 13 -4.57 25.12 5.81
C ILE A 13 -6.02 24.64 5.89
N THR A 14 -6.37 23.58 5.17
CA THR A 14 -7.76 23.10 5.05
C THR A 14 -8.13 22.01 6.05
N GLY A 15 -7.14 21.35 6.65
CA GLY A 15 -7.31 20.20 7.54
C GLY A 15 -7.68 18.90 6.81
N VAL A 16 -7.72 18.91 5.47
CA VAL A 16 -8.13 17.78 4.63
C VAL A 16 -6.97 16.81 4.43
N TYR A 17 -7.22 15.52 4.62
CA TYR A 17 -6.27 14.45 4.31
C TYR A 17 -6.27 14.13 2.82
N GLN A 18 -5.12 14.21 2.17
CA GLN A 18 -4.99 13.93 0.74
C GLN A 18 -4.36 12.56 0.49
N PHE A 19 -5.14 11.67 -0.10
CA PHE A 19 -4.65 10.44 -0.71
C PHE A 19 -4.18 10.76 -2.12
N ILE A 20 -2.95 11.23 -2.27
CA ILE A 20 -2.41 11.56 -3.61
C ILE A 20 -1.92 10.27 -4.25
N ALA A 21 -2.22 9.92 -5.50
CA ALA A 21 -1.57 8.80 -6.23
C ALA A 21 -1.82 8.89 -7.74
N PRO A 22 -1.00 8.25 -8.60
CA PRO A 22 -1.22 8.21 -10.05
C PRO A 22 -2.05 6.99 -10.48
N LEU A 23 -3.21 6.77 -9.86
CA LEU A 23 -3.99 5.53 -9.98
C LEU A 23 -5.22 5.66 -10.90
N GLY A 24 -5.71 6.88 -11.17
CA GLY A 24 -6.99 7.10 -11.84
C GLY A 24 -8.12 6.32 -11.17
N SER A 25 -8.87 5.53 -11.95
CA SER A 25 -9.91 4.61 -11.46
C SER A 25 -9.39 3.21 -11.11
N GLY A 26 -8.08 3.01 -11.09
CA GLY A 26 -7.44 1.74 -10.76
C GLY A 26 -7.73 1.25 -9.34
N HIS A 27 -7.44 -0.03 -9.12
CA HIS A 27 -7.61 -0.68 -7.81
C HIS A 27 -6.31 -1.37 -7.41
N VAL A 28 -5.92 -1.24 -6.15
CA VAL A 28 -4.76 -1.97 -5.60
C VAL A 28 -5.26 -3.10 -4.72
N ALA A 29 -4.84 -4.35 -5.00
CA ALA A 29 -5.13 -5.47 -4.12
C ALA A 29 -4.25 -5.37 -2.86
N LEU A 30 -4.83 -4.91 -1.76
CA LEU A 30 -4.13 -4.68 -0.49
C LEU A 30 -4.48 -5.77 0.49
N VAL A 31 -3.54 -6.09 1.39
CA VAL A 31 -3.69 -7.13 2.41
C VAL A 31 -3.48 -6.59 3.82
N HIS A 32 -4.27 -7.08 4.77
CA HIS A 32 -4.02 -6.91 6.20
C HIS A 32 -2.82 -7.76 6.61
N LEU A 33 -1.81 -7.14 7.24
CA LEU A 33 -0.51 -7.79 7.46
C LEU A 33 -0.61 -8.98 8.43
N GLU A 34 -1.51 -8.95 9.41
CA GLU A 34 -1.68 -10.08 10.35
C GLU A 34 -2.25 -11.32 9.64
N ASP A 35 -3.10 -11.13 8.63
CA ASP A 35 -3.67 -12.23 7.85
C ASP A 35 -2.59 -12.94 7.01
N LEU A 36 -1.50 -12.25 6.62
CA LEU A 36 -0.40 -12.87 5.86
C LEU A 36 0.20 -14.07 6.58
N GLY A 37 0.43 -13.95 7.89
CA GLY A 37 0.99 -15.05 8.69
C GLY A 37 0.02 -16.23 8.78
N LEU A 38 -1.29 -15.96 8.80
CA LEU A 38 -2.33 -16.98 8.86
C LEU A 38 -2.46 -17.75 7.53
N TYR A 39 -2.39 -17.06 6.39
CA TYR A 39 -2.32 -17.72 5.08
C TYR A 39 -1.04 -18.52 4.89
N ALA A 40 0.11 -17.98 5.30
CA ALA A 40 1.38 -18.70 5.24
C ALA A 40 1.31 -19.99 6.07
N ARG A 41 0.74 -19.92 7.27
CA ARG A 41 0.50 -21.10 8.10
C ARG A 41 -0.44 -22.10 7.40
N TRP A 42 -1.55 -21.64 6.82
CA TRP A 42 -2.49 -22.53 6.13
C TRP A 42 -1.81 -23.36 5.04
N ILE A 43 -0.89 -22.76 4.26
CA ILE A 43 -0.10 -23.47 3.24
C ILE A 43 0.64 -24.67 3.84
N PHE A 44 1.29 -24.49 4.99
CA PHE A 44 2.05 -25.55 5.65
C PHE A 44 1.16 -26.61 6.33
N ASP A 45 0.01 -26.20 6.85
CA ASP A 45 -0.94 -27.09 7.50
C ASP A 45 -1.74 -27.94 6.48
N HIS A 46 -1.80 -27.52 5.20
CA HIS A 46 -2.62 -28.14 4.14
C HIS A 46 -1.82 -28.50 2.87
N PRO A 47 -0.77 -29.34 2.96
CA PRO A 47 0.11 -29.61 1.82
C PRO A 47 -0.61 -30.34 0.66
N LYS A 48 -1.70 -31.06 0.92
CA LYS A 48 -2.46 -31.72 -0.17
C LYS A 48 -3.15 -30.70 -1.06
N GLU A 49 -3.64 -29.61 -0.47
CA GLU A 49 -4.36 -28.52 -1.12
C GLU A 49 -3.43 -27.42 -1.63
N SER A 50 -2.33 -27.16 -0.94
CA SER A 50 -1.44 -26.03 -1.20
C SER A 50 -0.25 -26.35 -2.13
N ASN A 51 0.08 -27.63 -2.34
CA ASN A 51 1.20 -28.01 -3.19
C ASN A 51 1.04 -27.49 -4.62
N GLY A 52 1.98 -26.65 -5.05
CA GLY A 52 1.98 -26.03 -6.39
C GLY A 52 1.00 -24.85 -6.54
N LEU A 53 0.28 -24.48 -5.49
CA LEU A 53 -0.65 -23.36 -5.52
C LEU A 53 0.11 -22.02 -5.42
N ASN A 54 -0.12 -21.13 -6.38
CA ASN A 54 0.22 -19.72 -6.24
C ASN A 54 -0.91 -19.02 -5.46
N LEU A 55 -0.81 -19.00 -4.13
CA LEU A 55 -1.85 -18.40 -3.28
C LEU A 55 -1.75 -16.86 -3.29
N GLU A 56 -2.59 -16.23 -4.10
CA GLU A 56 -2.63 -14.78 -4.27
C GLU A 56 -3.56 -14.13 -3.23
N VAL A 57 -3.00 -13.71 -2.09
CA VAL A 57 -3.79 -13.17 -0.97
C VAL A 57 -4.06 -11.67 -1.11
N ALA A 58 -5.26 -11.26 -0.72
CA ALA A 58 -5.65 -9.87 -0.56
C ALA A 58 -6.81 -9.73 0.43
N THR A 59 -6.92 -8.57 1.07
CA THR A 59 -8.11 -8.12 1.79
C THR A 59 -9.18 -7.67 0.79
N GLU A 60 -8.82 -6.70 -0.07
CA GLU A 60 -9.73 -6.05 -1.02
C GLU A 60 -8.92 -5.40 -2.16
N HIS A 61 -9.54 -5.29 -3.34
CA HIS A 61 -9.13 -4.39 -4.41
C HIS A 61 -9.60 -2.97 -4.08
N VAL A 62 -8.71 -2.16 -3.51
CA VAL A 62 -9.05 -0.84 -2.99
C VAL A 62 -8.92 0.22 -4.08
N ASN A 63 -10.01 0.96 -4.32
CA ASN A 63 -10.01 2.20 -5.09
C ASN A 63 -9.75 3.41 -4.17
N TRP A 64 -8.90 4.34 -4.59
CA TRP A 64 -8.51 5.47 -3.72
C TRP A 64 -9.64 6.47 -3.47
N THR A 65 -10.54 6.68 -4.43
CA THR A 65 -11.72 7.54 -4.22
C THR A 65 -12.62 6.95 -3.13
N ALA A 66 -12.86 5.64 -3.18
CA ALA A 66 -13.62 4.93 -2.16
C ALA A 66 -12.89 4.96 -0.80
N LEU A 67 -11.56 4.78 -0.79
CA LEU A 67 -10.75 4.83 0.41
C LEU A 67 -10.83 6.19 1.13
N ALA A 68 -10.69 7.30 0.40
CA ALA A 68 -10.79 8.65 0.97
C ALA A 68 -12.18 8.92 1.57
N ARG A 69 -13.23 8.47 0.88
CA ARG A 69 -14.60 8.53 1.38
C ARG A 69 -14.76 7.73 2.67
N LEU A 70 -14.35 6.46 2.66
CA LEU A 70 -14.42 5.57 3.83
C LEU A 70 -13.62 6.11 5.02
N PHE A 71 -12.44 6.66 4.76
CA PHE A 71 -11.65 7.32 5.80
C PHE A 71 -12.43 8.45 6.46
N THR A 72 -13.08 9.30 5.67
CA THR A 72 -13.93 10.39 6.19
C THR A 72 -15.09 9.84 7.01
N GLU A 73 -15.78 8.82 6.52
CA GLU A 73 -16.95 8.21 7.18
C GLU A 73 -16.57 7.54 8.50
N VAL A 74 -15.43 6.86 8.57
CA VAL A 74 -14.99 6.12 9.77
C VAL A 74 -14.35 7.04 10.81
N THR A 75 -13.56 8.02 10.38
CA THR A 75 -12.74 8.86 11.29
C THR A 75 -13.37 10.22 11.60
N GLY A 76 -14.33 10.67 10.79
CA GLY A 76 -14.86 12.03 10.82
C GLY A 76 -13.91 13.11 10.30
N ARG A 77 -12.70 12.72 9.82
CA ARG A 77 -11.70 13.65 9.29
C ARG A 77 -11.87 13.79 7.77
N PRO A 78 -12.06 15.01 7.23
CA PRO A 78 -12.22 15.21 5.80
C PRO A 78 -11.04 14.64 5.02
N ALA A 79 -11.33 13.91 3.94
CA ALA A 79 -10.30 13.38 3.05
C ALA A 79 -10.74 13.36 1.58
N GLU A 80 -9.75 13.44 0.70
CA GLU A 80 -9.95 13.38 -0.75
C GLU A 80 -8.89 12.50 -1.45
N TYR A 81 -9.27 12.00 -2.63
CA TYR A 81 -8.34 11.40 -3.56
C TYR A 81 -7.85 12.46 -4.56
N VAL A 82 -6.53 12.61 -4.67
CA VAL A 82 -5.91 13.51 -5.66
C VAL A 82 -5.17 12.66 -6.69
N ASP A 83 -5.79 12.49 -7.86
CA ASP A 83 -5.15 11.83 -9.00
C ASP A 83 -4.11 12.76 -9.62
N VAL A 84 -2.88 12.27 -9.78
CA VAL A 84 -1.77 13.04 -10.37
C VAL A 84 -1.09 12.25 -11.48
N SER A 85 -0.32 12.91 -12.35
CA SER A 85 0.53 12.17 -13.29
C SER A 85 1.61 11.40 -12.52
N ALA A 86 2.13 10.31 -13.11
CA ALA A 86 3.24 9.57 -12.51
C ALA A 86 4.48 10.48 -12.32
N GLU A 87 4.74 11.38 -13.27
CA GLU A 87 5.80 12.38 -13.15
C GLU A 87 5.58 13.29 -11.94
N ALA A 88 4.43 13.95 -11.84
CA ALA A 88 4.10 14.81 -10.70
C ALA A 88 4.14 14.04 -9.37
N TYR A 89 3.70 12.79 -9.37
CA TYR A 89 3.80 11.92 -8.19
C TYR A 89 5.25 11.77 -7.72
N PHE A 90 6.16 11.39 -8.60
CA PHE A 90 7.56 11.15 -8.23
C PHE A 90 8.34 12.44 -7.94
N ASP A 91 8.05 13.52 -8.66
CA ASP A 91 8.79 14.78 -8.49
C ASP A 91 8.33 15.59 -7.27
N ASN A 92 7.04 15.54 -6.93
CA ASN A 92 6.46 16.44 -5.92
C ASN A 92 5.81 15.74 -4.72
N HIS A 93 5.36 14.49 -4.87
CA HIS A 93 4.50 13.84 -3.87
C HIS A 93 5.06 12.54 -3.30
N TYR A 94 6.25 12.13 -3.76
CA TYR A 94 6.87 10.92 -3.27
C TYR A 94 7.41 11.12 -1.83
N PRO A 95 7.01 10.28 -0.84
CA PRO A 95 7.29 10.55 0.57
C PRO A 95 8.77 10.65 0.96
N ALA A 96 9.67 9.94 0.26
CA ALA A 96 11.12 10.04 0.55
C ALA A 96 11.82 11.16 -0.24
N GLY A 97 11.04 12.01 -0.93
CA GLY A 97 11.49 13.17 -1.68
C GLY A 97 12.14 12.84 -3.03
N ARG A 98 12.32 13.88 -3.84
CA ARG A 98 12.82 13.79 -5.23
C ARG A 98 14.19 13.13 -5.34
N LYS A 99 15.09 13.33 -4.36
CA LYS A 99 16.42 12.68 -4.37
C LYS A 99 16.34 11.17 -4.20
N ALA A 100 15.25 10.64 -3.64
CA ALA A 100 15.09 9.20 -3.47
C ALA A 100 14.58 8.52 -4.74
N VAL A 101 13.78 9.20 -5.57
CA VAL A 101 13.12 8.55 -6.72
C VAL A 101 14.07 8.16 -7.84
N ASP A 102 15.18 8.89 -8.00
CA ASP A 102 16.18 8.60 -9.04
C ASP A 102 17.32 7.68 -8.54
N ARG A 103 17.26 7.24 -7.27
CA ARG A 103 18.21 6.26 -6.73
C ARG A 103 17.83 4.85 -7.17
N LYS A 104 18.84 4.07 -7.53
CA LYS A 104 18.72 2.62 -7.77
C LYS A 104 18.23 1.90 -6.51
N ILE A 105 17.26 1.00 -6.67
CA ILE A 105 16.78 0.09 -5.63
C ILE A 105 17.68 -1.14 -5.59
N GLY A 106 17.94 -1.66 -4.38
CA GLY A 106 18.77 -2.85 -4.16
C GLY A 106 19.76 -2.60 -3.02
N THR A 107 19.59 -3.28 -1.90
CA THR A 107 20.46 -3.16 -0.71
C THR A 107 21.60 -4.18 -0.70
N VAL A 108 21.47 -5.25 -1.48
CA VAL A 108 22.35 -6.43 -1.45
C VAL A 108 23.23 -6.60 -2.70
N VAL A 109 23.18 -5.66 -3.64
CA VAL A 109 23.94 -5.70 -4.90
C VAL A 109 24.72 -4.41 -5.13
N ASP A 110 25.78 -4.47 -5.93
CA ASP A 110 26.57 -3.27 -6.29
C ASP A 110 25.66 -2.25 -6.97
N LYS A 111 25.63 -1.01 -6.47
CA LYS A 111 24.82 0.07 -7.04
C LYS A 111 25.21 0.42 -8.48
N LYS A 112 26.38 0.01 -8.94
CA LYS A 112 26.83 0.16 -10.33
C LYS A 112 26.23 -0.88 -11.26
N ASP A 113 25.60 -1.93 -10.75
CA ASP A 113 24.96 -2.96 -11.56
C ASP A 113 23.95 -2.31 -12.54
N PRO A 114 24.14 -2.47 -13.87
CA PRO A 114 23.26 -1.88 -14.87
C PRO A 114 21.84 -2.46 -14.86
N MET A 115 21.61 -3.62 -14.24
CA MET A 115 20.29 -4.26 -14.14
C MET A 115 19.41 -3.62 -13.05
N LEU A 116 19.98 -2.79 -12.19
CA LEU A 116 19.23 -2.10 -11.16
C LEU A 116 18.36 -0.99 -11.73
N GLN A 117 17.08 -1.04 -11.37
CA GLN A 117 16.11 0.02 -11.67
C GLN A 117 16.16 1.12 -10.62
N THR A 118 15.89 2.36 -11.04
CA THR A 118 15.59 3.45 -10.12
C THR A 118 14.23 3.25 -9.43
N TRP A 119 14.00 3.94 -8.32
CA TRP A 119 12.69 3.96 -7.66
C TRP A 119 11.56 4.36 -8.62
N ARG A 120 11.79 5.40 -9.43
CA ARG A 120 10.87 5.87 -10.46
C ARG A 120 10.55 4.80 -11.50
N GLN A 121 11.56 4.07 -11.99
CA GLN A 121 11.37 3.00 -12.97
C GLN A 121 10.57 1.85 -12.39
N ASN A 122 10.95 1.35 -11.22
CA ASN A 122 10.31 0.21 -10.59
C ASN A 122 8.87 0.53 -10.16
N PHE A 123 8.67 1.61 -9.39
CA PHE A 123 7.34 1.98 -8.90
C PHE A 123 6.49 2.65 -9.98
N GLY A 124 7.08 3.15 -11.07
CA GLY A 124 6.33 3.54 -12.26
C GLY A 124 5.64 2.34 -12.90
N GLY A 125 6.35 1.21 -13.02
CA GLY A 125 5.77 -0.08 -13.42
C GLY A 125 4.67 -0.54 -12.47
N PHE A 126 4.92 -0.47 -11.15
CA PHE A 126 3.92 -0.78 -10.12
C PHE A 126 2.62 0.02 -10.30
N TRP A 127 2.69 1.34 -10.44
CA TRP A 127 1.49 2.17 -10.59
C TRP A 127 0.75 1.89 -11.90
N ASN A 128 1.48 1.74 -13.01
CA ASN A 128 0.87 1.41 -14.30
C ASN A 128 0.13 0.07 -14.26
N MET A 129 0.71 -0.92 -13.58
CA MET A 129 0.08 -2.22 -13.37
C MET A 129 -1.25 -2.08 -12.62
N TRP A 130 -1.30 -1.37 -11.48
CA TRP A 130 -2.53 -1.21 -10.71
C TRP A 130 -3.56 -0.28 -11.37
N LYS A 131 -3.10 0.72 -12.12
CA LYS A 131 -3.98 1.59 -12.92
C LYS A 131 -4.79 0.79 -13.95
N ALA A 132 -4.24 -0.32 -14.44
CA ALA A 132 -4.92 -1.24 -15.35
C ALA A 132 -5.80 -2.31 -14.64
N THR A 133 -5.86 -2.31 -13.31
CA THR A 133 -6.70 -3.22 -12.51
C THR A 133 -8.07 -2.60 -12.26
N MET A 134 -9.14 -3.22 -12.75
CA MET A 134 -10.50 -2.65 -12.78
C MET A 134 -11.47 -3.30 -11.78
N GLY A 135 -10.93 -3.90 -10.71
CA GLY A 135 -11.68 -4.50 -9.62
C GLY A 135 -11.29 -5.96 -9.38
N PRO A 136 -12.09 -6.71 -8.61
CA PRO A 136 -11.75 -8.07 -8.16
C PRO A 136 -11.73 -9.11 -9.29
N THR A 137 -12.54 -8.90 -10.33
CA THR A 137 -12.79 -9.88 -11.40
C THR A 137 -12.43 -9.36 -12.80
N SER A 138 -11.91 -8.14 -12.92
CA SER A 138 -11.64 -7.51 -14.21
C SER A 138 -10.33 -6.70 -14.21
N GLY A 139 -9.67 -6.67 -15.36
CA GLY A 139 -8.33 -6.09 -15.52
C GLY A 139 -7.23 -7.15 -15.43
N ASN A 140 -6.02 -6.71 -15.11
CA ASN A 140 -4.80 -7.54 -15.15
C ASN A 140 -4.50 -8.31 -13.84
N ILE A 141 -5.12 -7.96 -12.71
CA ILE A 141 -4.89 -8.60 -11.41
C ILE A 141 -6.24 -8.93 -10.77
N THR A 142 -6.50 -10.23 -10.56
CA THR A 142 -7.75 -10.74 -9.98
C THR A 142 -7.46 -11.50 -8.69
N ARG A 143 -8.47 -11.72 -7.84
CA ARG A 143 -8.31 -12.49 -6.60
C ARG A 143 -9.53 -13.36 -6.36
N ASP A 144 -9.32 -14.61 -5.98
CA ASP A 144 -10.40 -15.51 -5.59
C ASP A 144 -10.78 -15.28 -4.12
N TYR A 145 -11.59 -14.24 -3.88
CA TYR A 145 -12.00 -13.88 -2.52
C TYR A 145 -12.84 -14.96 -1.83
N ALA A 146 -13.59 -15.77 -2.58
CA ALA A 146 -14.37 -16.86 -2.02
C ALA A 146 -13.46 -17.97 -1.48
N PHE A 147 -12.38 -18.27 -2.21
CA PHE A 147 -11.35 -19.20 -1.74
C PHE A 147 -10.56 -18.63 -0.56
N LEU A 148 -10.23 -17.34 -0.58
CA LEU A 148 -9.59 -16.69 0.57
C LEU A 148 -10.49 -16.72 1.82
N ASP A 149 -11.79 -16.49 1.65
CA ASP A 149 -12.79 -16.58 2.73
C ASP A 149 -12.95 -18.02 3.27
N SER A 150 -12.78 -19.04 2.43
CA SER A 150 -12.85 -20.44 2.86
C SER A 150 -11.61 -20.88 3.64
N ILE A 151 -10.44 -20.37 3.27
CA ILE A 151 -9.18 -20.59 3.99
C ILE A 151 -9.19 -19.90 5.35
N LEU A 152 -9.60 -18.64 5.39
CA LEU A 152 -9.56 -17.80 6.59
C LEU A 152 -10.90 -17.07 6.78
N PRO A 153 -11.94 -17.74 7.33
CA PRO A 153 -13.27 -17.14 7.53
C PRO A 153 -13.30 -15.89 8.42
N GLN A 154 -12.26 -15.68 9.23
CA GLN A 154 -12.09 -14.56 10.14
C GLN A 154 -11.17 -13.45 9.60
N ARG A 155 -10.71 -13.56 8.35
CA ARG A 155 -9.85 -12.55 7.72
C ARG A 155 -10.53 -11.19 7.69
N VAL A 156 -9.72 -10.14 7.59
CA VAL A 156 -10.23 -8.82 7.25
C VAL A 156 -10.61 -8.80 5.77
N ARG A 157 -11.84 -8.35 5.47
CA ARG A 157 -12.43 -8.41 4.13
C ARG A 157 -12.52 -7.10 3.40
N THR A 158 -12.55 -5.98 4.13
CA THR A 158 -12.72 -4.65 3.54
C THR A 158 -11.73 -3.66 4.11
N ALA A 159 -11.45 -2.59 3.37
CA ALA A 159 -10.70 -1.45 3.85
C ALA A 159 -11.39 -0.78 5.05
N GLU A 160 -12.72 -0.71 5.08
CA GLU A 160 -13.46 -0.18 6.24
C GLU A 160 -13.21 -1.00 7.51
N GLU A 161 -13.38 -2.33 7.41
CA GLU A 161 -13.12 -3.24 8.52
C GLU A 161 -11.67 -3.08 9.01
N TRP A 162 -10.72 -2.98 8.09
CA TRP A 162 -9.32 -2.72 8.41
C TRP A 162 -9.14 -1.39 9.17
N ILE A 163 -9.67 -0.27 8.65
CA ILE A 163 -9.55 1.07 9.26
C ILE A 163 -10.07 1.03 10.70
N ARG A 164 -11.26 0.44 10.91
CA ARG A 164 -11.87 0.30 12.24
C ARG A 164 -11.03 -0.59 13.16
N LYS A 165 -10.60 -1.75 12.66
CA LYS A 165 -9.85 -2.75 13.44
C LYS A 165 -8.52 -2.22 13.94
N VAL A 166 -7.78 -1.47 13.11
CA VAL A 166 -6.43 -0.98 13.49
C VAL A 166 -6.41 0.45 14.03
N GLY A 167 -7.59 1.08 14.16
CA GLY A 167 -7.72 2.48 14.56
C GLY A 167 -6.91 3.39 13.64
N TYR A 168 -7.12 3.28 12.32
CA TYR A 168 -6.33 4.02 11.36
C TYR A 168 -6.75 5.50 11.30
N GLU A 169 -5.82 6.40 11.61
CA GLU A 169 -6.07 7.84 11.66
C GLU A 169 -5.36 8.65 10.57
N GLY A 170 -4.72 7.97 9.62
CA GLY A 170 -3.96 8.60 8.53
C GLY A 170 -2.47 8.78 8.82
N GLU A 171 -2.06 8.58 10.07
CA GLU A 171 -0.66 8.73 10.46
C GLU A 171 0.22 7.55 10.02
N PRO A 172 1.44 7.81 9.51
CA PRO A 172 2.35 6.75 9.11
C PRO A 172 2.81 5.92 10.32
N ARG A 173 2.81 4.60 10.15
CA ARG A 173 3.35 3.65 11.15
C ARG A 173 4.58 2.95 10.59
N ARG A 174 5.60 2.75 11.43
CA ARG A 174 6.80 1.96 11.06
C ARG A 174 6.47 0.48 11.19
N LEU A 175 5.94 -0.10 10.11
CA LEU A 175 5.48 -1.49 10.09
C LEU A 175 6.56 -2.48 9.65
N LEU A 176 7.55 -2.04 8.86
CA LEU A 176 8.61 -2.91 8.36
C LEU A 176 9.76 -2.98 9.34
N LYS A 177 10.26 -4.20 9.58
CA LYS A 177 11.38 -4.49 10.48
C LYS A 177 12.61 -3.65 10.13
N ASP A 178 12.97 -3.59 8.85
CA ASP A 178 14.13 -2.81 8.39
C ASP A 178 14.01 -1.31 8.74
N TRP A 179 12.80 -0.76 8.85
CA TRP A 179 12.59 0.64 9.25
C TRP A 179 12.58 0.83 10.76
N ALA A 180 12.15 -0.20 11.50
CA ALA A 180 12.29 -0.22 12.96
C ALA A 180 13.77 -0.27 13.37
N ASP A 181 14.59 -0.95 12.58
CA ASP A 181 16.03 -1.12 12.81
C ASP A 181 16.91 -0.03 12.16
N GLY A 182 16.33 1.03 11.56
CA GLY A 182 17.05 2.21 11.07
C GLY A 182 17.41 2.22 9.56
N GLY A 183 16.88 1.29 8.76
CA GLY A 183 16.94 1.32 7.30
C GLY A 183 16.09 2.45 6.70
N ILE A 184 16.54 2.98 5.55
CA ILE A 184 16.03 4.16 4.80
C ILE A 184 14.82 4.83 5.45
N ALA A 185 15.09 5.84 6.29
CA ALA A 185 14.06 6.68 6.88
C ALA A 185 13.30 7.39 5.76
N VAL A 186 12.06 6.97 5.53
CA VAL A 186 11.06 7.82 4.88
C VAL A 186 10.63 8.81 5.96
N SER A 187 10.95 10.09 5.79
CA SER A 187 10.52 11.14 6.70
C SER A 187 8.99 11.18 6.72
N GLY A 188 8.37 10.64 7.76
CA GLY A 188 7.03 11.08 8.19
C GLY A 188 7.12 12.49 8.78
N PRO A 189 5.99 13.18 9.01
CA PRO A 189 6.00 14.46 9.70
C PRO A 189 6.72 14.25 11.03
N THR A 190 7.84 14.94 11.18
CA THR A 190 8.60 15.00 12.42
C THR A 190 7.71 15.62 13.47
N ALA A 191 7.07 14.78 14.29
CA ALA A 191 6.68 15.21 15.62
C ALA A 191 8.00 15.35 16.41
N ASP A 192 8.46 16.59 16.51
CA ASP A 192 9.58 16.98 17.36
C ASP A 192 9.38 16.43 18.77
N VAL A 193 10.38 15.72 19.30
CA VAL A 193 10.57 15.62 20.76
C VAL A 193 12.05 15.87 21.09
N LYS A 194 12.27 17.15 21.42
CA LYS A 194 13.23 17.82 22.31
C LYS A 194 14.44 17.04 22.86
N LEU A 195 15.59 17.66 22.57
CA LEU A 195 16.93 17.68 23.21
C LEU A 195 17.64 16.35 23.42
#